data_AF-A0A3N6A7D6-F1
#
_entry.id   AF-A0A3N6A7D6-F1
#
_cell.length_a   1.000
_cell.length_b   1.000
_cell.length_c   1.000
_cell.angle_alpha   90.00
_cell.angle_beta   90.00
_cell.angle_gamma   90.00
#
_symmetry.space_group_name_H-M   'P 1'
#
loop_
_entity.id
_entity.type
_entity.pdbx_description
1 polymer ?
#
loop_
_entity_poly.entity_id
_entity_poly.type
_entity_poly.pdbx_seq_one_letter_code
_entity_poly.pdbx_strand_id
1 'polypeptide(L)'
;MPRHEGLLPELVHDFRHARVEDVTIGPKREVSLAVTPLIWEGHNARDAEMVTVRFGAILNFAEVSAFLKTGPHLHSELAWLRYADGTVSKPGSLYIELGFERIDARMVIQCSSLRVRTAAS
;
A
#
# COMPACT_ATOMS: atom_id res chain seq x y z
N MET A 1 -11.23 -25.76 -17.59
CA MET A 1 -10.90 -24.38 -17.19
C MET A 1 -9.44 -24.37 -16.75
N PRO A 2 -8.51 -23.78 -17.51
CA PRO A 2 -7.13 -23.69 -17.06
C PRO A 2 -7.12 -22.80 -15.81
N ARG A 3 -6.67 -23.35 -14.68
CA ARG A 3 -6.35 -22.55 -13.51
C ARG A 3 -5.09 -21.79 -13.89
N HIS A 4 -5.23 -20.51 -14.22
CA HIS A 4 -4.10 -19.62 -14.09
C HIS A 4 -3.69 -19.70 -12.62
N GLU A 5 -2.58 -20.36 -12.32
CA GLU A 5 -1.83 -20.08 -11.10
C GLU A 5 -1.45 -18.61 -11.19
N GLY A 6 -2.34 -17.75 -10.71
CA GLY A 6 -2.19 -16.32 -10.81
C GLY A 6 -0.98 -15.93 -9.99
N LEU A 7 0.01 -15.32 -10.61
CA LEU A 7 1.08 -14.66 -9.88
C LEU A 7 0.47 -13.57 -8.99
N LEU A 8 1.04 -13.38 -7.81
CA LEU A 8 0.65 -12.27 -6.95
C LEU A 8 0.94 -10.94 -7.67
N PRO A 9 0.07 -9.92 -7.52
CA PRO A 9 0.37 -8.59 -8.04
C PRO A 9 1.71 -8.09 -7.51
N GLU A 10 2.60 -7.66 -8.41
CA GLU A 10 3.93 -7.21 -7.98
C GLU A 10 3.86 -5.82 -7.33
N LEU A 11 4.54 -5.67 -6.19
CA LEU A 11 4.83 -4.37 -5.59
C LEU A 11 6.16 -3.87 -6.18
N VAL A 12 6.08 -3.29 -7.38
CA VAL A 12 7.23 -2.93 -8.21
C VAL A 12 8.10 -1.77 -7.67
N HIS A 13 7.70 -1.14 -6.57
CA HIS A 13 8.42 -0.04 -5.93
C HIS A 13 8.86 -0.41 -4.52
N ASP A 14 10.03 0.11 -4.13
CA ASP A 14 10.42 0.17 -2.72
C ASP A 14 9.65 1.33 -2.05
N PHE A 15 8.84 0.98 -1.05
CA PHE A 15 8.01 1.95 -0.31
C PHE A 15 8.63 2.37 1.02
N ARG A 16 9.89 1.98 1.30
CA ARG A 16 10.60 2.47 2.50
C ARG A 16 10.85 3.96 2.39
N HIS A 17 10.63 4.68 3.50
CA HIS A 17 10.71 6.14 3.59
C HIS A 17 9.75 6.89 2.64
N ALA A 18 8.81 6.19 2.01
CA ALA A 18 7.88 6.80 1.07
C ALA A 18 6.83 7.65 1.80
N ARG A 19 6.45 8.78 1.20
CA ARG A 19 5.39 9.64 1.73
C ARG A 19 4.05 9.26 1.12
N VAL A 20 3.02 9.14 1.94
CA VAL A 20 1.64 9.01 1.45
C VAL A 20 1.05 10.42 1.41
N GLU A 21 0.95 10.96 0.20
CA GLU A 21 0.51 12.33 -0.07
C GLU A 21 -1.01 12.49 0.07
N ASP A 22 -1.76 11.45 -0.28
CA ASP A 22 -3.22 11.45 -0.21
C ASP A 22 -3.79 10.05 0.02
N VAL A 23 -4.96 10.01 0.66
CA VAL A 23 -5.72 8.79 0.93
C VAL A 23 -7.17 8.98 0.50
N THR A 24 -7.58 8.26 -0.54
CA THR A 24 -8.95 8.22 -1.00
C THR A 24 -9.64 6.93 -0.55
N ILE A 25 -10.74 7.05 0.20
CA ILE A 25 -11.60 5.92 0.60
C ILE A 25 -12.81 5.86 -0.34
N GLY A 26 -12.87 4.82 -1.16
CA GLY A 26 -13.92 4.62 -2.16
C GLY A 26 -15.17 3.89 -1.62
N PRO A 27 -16.34 4.07 -2.26
CA PRO A 27 -17.61 3.53 -1.78
C PRO A 27 -17.75 2.00 -1.89
N LYS A 28 -16.89 1.33 -2.67
CA LYS A 28 -16.96 -0.12 -2.95
C LYS A 28 -15.98 -0.95 -2.11
N ARG A 29 -15.68 -0.52 -0.89
CA ARG A 29 -14.64 -1.09 -0.02
C ARG A 29 -13.28 -1.05 -0.71
N GLU A 30 -12.92 0.14 -1.15
CA GLU A 30 -11.68 0.41 -1.87
C GLU A 30 -10.91 1.52 -1.17
N VAL A 31 -9.59 1.45 -1.23
CA VAL A 31 -8.70 2.50 -0.76
C VAL A 31 -7.65 2.73 -1.83
N SER A 32 -7.37 4.00 -2.13
CA SER A 32 -6.24 4.40 -2.95
C SER A 32 -5.30 5.26 -2.11
N LEU A 33 -4.01 4.95 -2.16
CA LEU A 33 -2.93 5.77 -1.60
C LEU A 33 -2.19 6.42 -2.76
N ALA A 34 -2.05 7.74 -2.73
CA ALA A 34 -1.08 8.45 -3.56
C ALA A 34 0.24 8.47 -2.78
N VAL A 35 1.27 7.83 -3.33
CA VAL A 35 2.53 7.58 -2.63
C VAL A 35 3.67 8.15 -3.45
N THR A 36 4.56 8.91 -2.82
CA THR A 36 5.81 9.39 -3.38
C THR A 36 6.96 8.56 -2.80
N PRO A 37 7.50 7.56 -3.54
CA PRO A 37 8.66 6.80 -3.09
C PRO A 37 9.90 7.67 -2.96
N LEU A 38 10.78 7.31 -2.01
CA LEU A 38 12.09 7.95 -1.87
C LEU A 38 13.16 7.09 -2.54
N ILE A 39 13.92 7.67 -3.47
CA ILE A 39 15.04 7.00 -4.12
C ILE A 39 16.35 7.52 -3.52
N TRP A 40 17.21 6.59 -3.14
CA TRP A 40 18.56 6.88 -2.65
C TRP A 40 19.59 6.73 -3.76
N GLU A 41 20.35 7.80 -4.01
CA GLU A 41 21.48 7.84 -4.93
C GLU A 41 22.74 8.14 -4.10
N GLY A 42 23.33 7.08 -3.53
CA GLY A 42 24.41 7.20 -2.55
C GLY A 42 23.90 7.82 -1.25
N HIS A 43 24.46 8.97 -0.86
CA HIS A 43 24.04 9.72 0.33
C HIS A 43 22.93 10.73 0.07
N ASN A 44 22.55 10.92 -1.20
CA ASN A 44 21.50 11.86 -1.56
C ASN A 44 20.17 11.12 -1.70
N ALA A 45 19.10 11.75 -1.23
CA ALA A 45 17.75 11.25 -1.40
C ALA A 45 16.97 12.22 -2.30
N ARG A 46 16.12 11.67 -3.17
CA ARG A 46 15.18 12.44 -3.96
C ARG A 46 13.84 11.72 -4.06
N ASP A 47 12.80 12.50 -4.25
CA ASP A 47 11.47 11.97 -4.53
C ASP A 47 11.43 11.33 -5.92
N ALA A 48 10.79 10.17 -6.00
CA ALA A 48 10.44 9.52 -7.26
C ALA A 48 9.14 10.11 -7.82
N GLU A 49 8.77 9.67 -9.02
CA GLU A 49 7.43 9.92 -9.54
C GLU A 49 6.37 9.31 -8.61
N MET A 50 5.29 10.06 -8.39
CA MET A 50 4.18 9.62 -7.55
C MET A 50 3.49 8.40 -8.16
N VAL A 51 3.16 7.44 -7.31
CA VAL A 51 2.50 6.19 -7.67
C VAL A 51 1.19 6.05 -6.89
N THR A 52 0.15 5.54 -7.55
CA THR A 52 -1.11 5.21 -6.90
C THR A 52 -1.14 3.72 -6.56
N VAL A 53 -1.32 3.40 -5.28
CA VAL A 53 -1.54 2.04 -4.77
C VAL A 53 -3.01 1.88 -4.42
N ARG A 54 -3.74 1.06 -5.18
CA ARG A 54 -5.17 0.81 -4.97
C ARG A 54 -5.42 -0.60 -4.45
N PHE A 55 -6.10 -0.67 -3.30
CA PHE A 55 -6.64 -1.87 -2.70
C PHE A 55 -8.14 -1.97 -3.03
N GLY A 56 -8.56 -3.09 -3.60
CA GLY A 56 -9.94 -3.32 -4.00
C GLY A 56 -10.57 -4.54 -3.33
N ALA A 57 -11.87 -4.45 -3.07
CA ALA A 57 -12.62 -5.48 -2.33
C ALA A 57 -11.97 -5.82 -0.99
N ILE A 58 -11.75 -4.80 -0.18
CA ILE A 58 -11.18 -4.92 1.17
C ILE A 58 -12.18 -5.63 2.08
N LEU A 59 -11.73 -6.69 2.75
CA LEU A 59 -12.54 -7.51 3.66
C LEU A 59 -12.64 -6.84 5.04
N ASN A 60 -11.52 -6.41 5.63
CA ASN A 60 -11.48 -5.66 6.89
C ASN A 60 -11.67 -4.14 6.69
N PHE A 61 -12.59 -3.74 5.80
CA PHE A 61 -12.71 -2.35 5.35
C PHE A 61 -13.01 -1.35 6.46
N ALA A 62 -13.86 -1.72 7.44
CA ALA A 62 -14.19 -0.83 8.54
C ALA A 62 -12.96 -0.47 9.38
N GLU A 63 -12.11 -1.45 9.66
CA GLU A 63 -10.86 -1.29 10.40
C GLU A 63 -9.85 -0.44 9.62
N VAL A 64 -9.63 -0.77 8.34
CA VAL A 64 -8.74 -0.01 7.45
C VAL A 64 -9.22 1.43 7.30
N SER A 65 -10.52 1.65 7.12
CA SER A 65 -11.12 2.99 7.01
C SER A 65 -10.92 3.78 8.29
N ALA A 66 -11.17 3.19 9.46
CA ALA A 66 -10.98 3.84 10.75
C ALA A 66 -9.51 4.21 10.97
N PHE A 67 -8.59 3.28 10.72
CA PHE A 67 -7.14 3.51 10.82
C PHE A 67 -6.69 4.66 9.93
N LEU A 68 -7.05 4.66 8.65
CA LEU A 68 -6.63 5.71 7.71
C LEU A 68 -7.23 7.08 8.03
N LYS A 69 -8.45 7.12 8.58
CA LYS A 69 -9.08 8.36 9.07
C LYS A 69 -8.36 8.97 10.28
N THR A 70 -7.59 8.20 11.04
CA THR A 70 -6.72 8.76 12.10
C THR A 70 -5.52 9.54 11.53
N GLY A 71 -5.28 9.44 10.21
CA GLY A 71 -4.25 10.22 9.53
C GLY A 71 -2.80 9.85 9.86
N PRO A 72 -2.42 8.56 10.03
CA PRO A 72 -1.05 8.21 10.40
C PRO A 72 -0.01 8.71 9.38
N HIS A 73 -0.40 8.78 8.10
CA HIS A 73 0.41 9.34 7.01
C HIS A 73 0.75 10.82 7.15
N LEU A 74 -0.04 11.58 7.93
CA LEU A 74 0.23 13.00 8.19
C LEU A 74 1.35 13.20 9.22
N HIS A 75 1.74 12.13 9.92
CA HIS A 75 2.66 12.19 11.05
C HIS A 75 3.98 11.45 10.80
N SER A 76 4.04 10.56 9.81
CA SER A 76 5.22 9.75 9.53
C SER A 76 5.22 9.23 8.10
N GLU A 77 6.43 8.99 7.60
CA GLU A 77 6.70 8.24 6.37
C GLU A 77 6.43 6.73 6.57
N LEU A 78 6.29 6.03 5.46
CA LEU A 78 6.15 4.57 5.44
C LEU A 78 7.46 3.89 5.82
N ALA A 79 7.41 3.05 6.83
CA ALA A 79 8.46 2.07 7.10
C ALA A 79 8.41 0.94 6.06
N TRP A 80 7.21 0.51 5.68
CA TRP A 80 7.02 -0.47 4.60
C TRP A 80 5.58 -0.48 4.08
N LEU A 81 5.45 -0.90 2.83
CA LEU A 81 4.22 -1.39 2.21
C LEU A 81 4.60 -2.68 1.46
N ARG A 82 4.18 -3.82 1.99
CA ARG A 82 4.64 -5.14 1.54
C ARG A 82 3.61 -6.23 1.81
N TYR A 83 3.80 -7.41 1.25
CA TYR A 83 3.05 -8.60 1.67
C TYR A 83 3.36 -8.94 3.14
N ALA A 84 2.33 -9.31 3.91
CA ALA A 84 2.49 -9.63 5.33
C ALA A 84 3.28 -10.93 5.54
N ASP A 85 4.33 -10.89 6.38
CA ASP A 85 5.27 -12.01 6.60
C ASP A 85 4.67 -13.21 7.37
N GLY A 86 3.46 -13.07 7.94
CA GLY A 86 2.80 -14.11 8.75
C GLY A 86 1.59 -14.79 8.12
N THR A 87 1.14 -14.31 6.96
CA THR A 87 -0.08 -14.80 6.31
C THR A 87 0.13 -14.95 4.81
N VAL A 88 -0.08 -16.17 4.30
CA VAL A 88 0.13 -16.48 2.88
C VAL A 88 -0.91 -15.78 2.02
N SER A 89 -0.44 -14.86 1.19
CA SER A 89 -1.25 -14.23 0.14
C SER A 89 -1.42 -15.17 -1.06
N LYS A 90 -2.59 -15.13 -1.68
CA LYS A 90 -2.91 -15.83 -2.93
C LYS A 90 -3.80 -14.95 -3.82
N PRO A 91 -3.92 -15.20 -5.13
CA PRO A 91 -4.86 -14.48 -5.98
C PRO A 91 -6.27 -14.45 -5.38
N GLY A 92 -6.87 -13.25 -5.29
CA GLY A 92 -8.18 -13.04 -4.68
C GLY A 92 -8.21 -12.98 -3.14
N SER A 93 -7.08 -13.23 -2.47
CA SER A 93 -6.94 -13.13 -1.01
C SER A 93 -5.52 -12.68 -0.65
N LEU A 94 -5.35 -11.36 -0.63
CA LEU A 94 -4.09 -10.67 -0.37
C LEU A 94 -4.09 -10.12 1.06
N TYR A 95 -2.91 -10.14 1.68
CA TYR A 95 -2.64 -9.55 2.98
C TYR A 95 -1.47 -8.61 2.82
N ILE A 96 -1.76 -7.30 2.78
CA ILE A 96 -0.76 -6.25 2.59
C ILE A 96 -0.56 -5.54 3.92
N GLU A 97 0.67 -5.55 4.42
CA GLU A 97 1.06 -4.81 5.61
C GLU A 97 1.53 -3.40 5.23
N LEU A 98 0.98 -2.42 5.94
CA LEU A 98 1.38 -1.02 5.92
C LEU A 98 1.94 -0.68 7.31
N GLY A 99 3.17 -0.15 7.37
CA GLY A 99 3.80 0.31 8.61
C GLY A 99 4.36 1.72 8.47
N PHE A 100 4.27 2.52 9.54
CA PHE A 100 4.80 3.88 9.62
C PHE A 100 5.95 3.95 10.64
N GLU A 101 7.02 4.66 10.29
CA GLU A 101 8.28 4.63 11.04
C GLU A 101 8.18 5.17 12.47
N ARG A 102 7.77 6.42 12.64
CA ARG A 102 7.99 7.20 13.88
C ARG A 102 6.90 7.03 14.93
N ILE A 103 5.78 6.42 14.54
CA ILE A 103 4.53 6.43 15.33
C ILE A 103 4.07 5.03 15.70
N ASP A 104 4.84 3.98 15.38
CA ASP A 104 4.50 2.57 15.61
C ASP A 104 3.07 2.20 15.13
N ALA A 105 2.62 2.87 14.06
CA ALA A 105 1.32 2.64 13.48
C ALA A 105 1.45 1.60 12.36
N ARG A 106 0.71 0.50 12.49
CA ARG A 106 0.71 -0.60 11.51
C ARG A 106 -0.70 -1.11 11.25
N MET A 107 -0.95 -1.57 10.03
CA MET A 107 -2.21 -2.12 9.59
C MET A 107 -1.98 -3.24 8.57
N VAL A 108 -2.72 -4.34 8.70
CA VAL A 108 -2.81 -5.37 7.66
C VAL A 108 -4.12 -5.16 6.90
N ILE A 109 -4.01 -4.87 5.61
CA ILE A 109 -5.13 -4.73 4.70
C ILE A 109 -5.39 -6.09 4.05
N GLN A 110 -6.55 -6.67 4.32
CA GLN A 110 -7.02 -7.88 3.66
C GLN A 110 -7.88 -7.49 2.45
N CYS A 111 -7.46 -7.81 1.24
CA CYS A 111 -8.18 -7.44 0.02
C CYS A 111 -8.13 -8.52 -1.06
N SER A 112 -9.00 -8.44 -2.07
CA SER A 112 -8.97 -9.39 -3.19
C SER A 112 -8.15 -8.91 -4.38
N SER A 113 -7.82 -7.61 -4.44
CA SER A 113 -7.06 -7.04 -5.54
C SER A 113 -6.17 -5.88 -5.10
N LEU A 114 -5.02 -5.80 -5.76
CA LEU A 114 -4.02 -4.74 -5.61
C LEU A 114 -3.66 -4.24 -7.01
N ARG A 115 -3.61 -2.92 -7.19
CA ARG A 115 -3.13 -2.30 -8.43
C ARG A 115 -2.16 -1.19 -8.08
N VAL A 116 -1.00 -1.20 -8.74
CA VAL A 116 0.00 -0.14 -8.64
C VAL A 116 0.08 0.54 -10.00
N ARG A 117 0.01 1.87 -10.02
CA ARG A 117 0.10 2.67 -11.24
C ARG A 117 1.04 3.84 -10.98
N THR A 118 2.02 4.06 -11.85
CA THR A 118 2.72 5.34 -11.91
C THR A 118 1.75 6.41 -12.43
N ALA A 119 1.93 7.67 -12.05
CA ALA A 119 1.33 8.75 -12.81
C ALA A 119 1.73 8.57 -14.28
N ALA A 120 0.77 8.71 -15.20
CA ALA A 120 1.12 8.67 -16.62
C ALA A 120 1.88 9.96 -16.92
N SER A 121 3.14 9.83 -17.34
CA SER A 121 3.91 10.93 -17.94
C SER A 121 3.25 11.42 -19.23
#